data_AF-A0AAV5KKN0-F1
#
_entry.id   AF-A0AAV5KKN0-F1
#
_cell.length_a   1.000
_cell.length_b   1.000
_cell.length_c   1.000
_cell.angle_alpha   90.00
_cell.angle_beta   90.00
_cell.angle_gamma   90.00
#
_symmetry.space_group_name_H-M   'P 1'
#
loop_
_entity.id
_entity.type
_entity.pdbx_description
1 polymer ?
#
loop_
_entity_poly.entity_id
_entity_poly.type
_entity_poly.pdbx_seq_one_letter_code
_entity_poly.pdbx_strand_id
1 'polypeptide(L)'
;MLRFLGFKQTILLDRKFLVYLIDQYTSGSQSWNEFSSAVKERHANRKGQPMKRLVIPDRPKEEDYFYANPEECLQQSEDLLSST
;
A
#
# COMPACT_ATOMS: atom_id res chain seq x y z
N MET A 1 -6.59 -12.61 23.80
CA MET A 1 -5.23 -12.45 23.23
C MET A 1 -5.37 -12.07 21.76
N LEU A 2 -4.94 -10.88 21.37
CA LEU A 2 -4.92 -10.46 19.96
C LEU A 2 -3.68 -11.06 19.28
N ARG A 3 -3.84 -11.68 18.10
CA ARG A 3 -2.73 -12.21 17.30
C ARG A 3 -2.47 -11.28 16.11
N PHE A 4 -1.24 -10.81 15.98
CA PHE A 4 -0.78 -10.10 14.78
C PHE A 4 -0.53 -11.11 13.65
N LEU A 5 -1.11 -10.87 12.48
CA LEU A 5 -1.02 -11.75 11.30
C LEU A 5 -0.13 -11.18 10.19
N GLY A 6 0.69 -10.17 10.51
CA GLY A 6 1.51 -9.46 9.52
C GLY A 6 0.71 -8.42 8.72
N PHE A 7 1.45 -7.64 7.93
CA PHE A 7 0.86 -6.68 7.00
C PHE A 7 0.23 -7.41 5.80
N LYS A 8 -0.97 -7.00 5.42
CA LYS A 8 -1.58 -7.46 4.17
C LYS A 8 -0.87 -6.77 3.00
N GLN A 9 -0.54 -7.55 1.97
CA GLN A 9 0.02 -7.01 0.75
C GLN A 9 -1.05 -6.17 0.05
N THR A 10 -0.78 -4.86 -0.08
CA THR A 10 -1.63 -3.92 -0.79
C THR A 10 -1.01 -3.57 -2.14
N ILE A 11 -1.80 -2.97 -3.03
CA ILE A 11 -1.31 -2.40 -4.29
C ILE A 11 -1.22 -0.89 -4.15
N LEU A 12 -0.15 -0.31 -4.72
CA LEU A 12 0.08 1.12 -4.73
C LEU A 12 -0.53 1.70 -6.02
N LEU A 13 -1.76 2.20 -5.90
CA LEU A 13 -2.60 2.52 -7.05
C LEU A 13 -2.02 3.63 -7.95
N ASP A 14 -2.01 3.38 -9.26
CA ASP A 14 -1.89 4.39 -10.30
C ASP A 14 -3.27 5.01 -10.54
N ARG A 15 -3.63 6.00 -9.72
CA ARG A 15 -4.99 6.55 -9.70
C ARG A 15 -5.41 7.08 -11.08
N LYS A 16 -4.53 7.78 -11.79
CA LYS A 16 -4.85 8.34 -13.12
C LYS A 16 -5.11 7.23 -14.14
N PHE A 17 -4.25 6.22 -14.16
CA PHE A 17 -4.43 5.09 -15.06
C PHE A 17 -5.68 4.26 -14.71
N LEU A 18 -5.97 4.10 -13.42
CA LEU A 18 -7.17 3.39 -12.98
C LEU A 18 -8.45 4.11 -13.41
N VAL A 19 -8.51 5.44 -13.26
CA VAL A 19 -9.64 6.25 -13.76
C VAL A 19 -9.82 6.06 -15.26
N TYR A 20 -8.73 6.17 -16.03
CA TYR A 20 -8.79 5.92 -17.48
C TYR A 20 -9.35 4.53 -17.84
N LEU A 21 -8.90 3.46 -17.16
CA LEU A 21 -9.43 2.12 -17.39
C LEU A 21 -10.90 1.98 -16.97
N ILE A 22 -11.33 2.66 -15.92
CA ILE A 22 -12.73 2.66 -15.48
C ILE A 22 -13.61 3.34 -16.53
N ASP A 23 -13.17 4.46 -17.11
CA ASP A 23 -13.90 5.16 -18.17
C ASP A 23 -14.06 4.28 -19.42
N GLN A 24 -13.01 3.55 -19.80
CA GLN A 24 -13.06 2.59 -20.92
C GLN A 24 -13.98 1.40 -20.64
N TYR A 25 -13.96 0.88 -19.41
CA TYR A 25 -14.86 -0.21 -19.01
C TYR A 25 -16.32 0.25 -18.97
N THR A 26 -16.59 1.42 -18.40
CA THR A 26 -17.96 1.96 -18.26
C THR A 26 -18.58 2.41 -19.57
N SER A 27 -17.75 2.85 -20.54
CA SER A 27 -18.19 3.11 -21.92
C SER A 27 -18.47 1.83 -22.74
N GLY A 28 -18.21 0.65 -22.18
CA GLY A 28 -18.38 -0.63 -22.88
C GLY A 28 -17.27 -0.95 -23.89
N SER A 29 -16.20 -0.15 -23.91
CA SER A 29 -15.07 -0.33 -24.83
C SER A 29 -14.18 -1.52 -24.47
N GLN A 30 -14.31 -2.05 -23.25
CA GLN A 30 -13.46 -3.11 -22.71
C GLN A 30 -14.27 -4.07 -21.83
N SER A 31 -13.99 -5.36 -21.92
CA SER A 31 -14.59 -6.38 -21.06
C SER A 31 -13.98 -6.38 -19.65
N TRP A 32 -14.67 -6.99 -18.68
CA TRP A 32 -14.16 -7.14 -17.33
C TRP A 32 -12.80 -7.86 -17.27
N ASN A 33 -12.59 -8.88 -18.12
CA ASN A 33 -11.35 -9.65 -18.13
C ASN A 33 -10.16 -8.82 -18.62
N GLU A 34 -10.36 -8.02 -19.66
CA GLU A 34 -9.35 -7.11 -20.17
C GLU A 34 -9.06 -6.01 -19.12
N PHE A 35 -10.09 -5.43 -18.50
CA PHE A 35 -9.92 -4.43 -17.44
C PHE A 35 -9.10 -4.99 -16.27
N SER A 36 -9.50 -6.17 -15.76
CA SER A 36 -8.83 -6.85 -14.66
C SER A 36 -7.36 -7.16 -14.99
N SER A 37 -7.10 -7.60 -16.22
CA SER A 37 -5.73 -7.93 -16.67
C SER A 37 -4.86 -6.68 -16.76
N ALA A 38 -5.36 -5.59 -17.35
CA ALA A 38 -4.63 -4.33 -17.45
C ALA A 38 -4.33 -3.71 -16.08
N VAL A 39 -5.27 -3.78 -15.13
CA VAL A 39 -5.02 -3.35 -13.74
C VAL A 39 -3.92 -4.20 -13.10
N LYS A 40 -3.99 -5.52 -13.20
CA LYS A 40 -2.97 -6.43 -12.62
C LYS A 40 -1.59 -6.20 -13.22
N GLU A 41 -1.50 -6.07 -14.54
CA GLU A 41 -0.24 -5.84 -15.25
C GLU A 41 0.40 -4.51 -14.83
N ARG A 42 -0.36 -3.41 -14.86
CA ARG A 42 0.14 -2.09 -14.45
C ARG A 42 0.63 -2.07 -13.01
N HIS A 43 0.04 -2.87 -12.14
CA HIS A 43 0.34 -2.91 -10.71
C HIS A 43 1.21 -4.10 -10.28
N ALA A 44 1.70 -4.93 -11.21
CA ALA A 44 2.46 -6.14 -10.88
C ALA A 44 3.67 -5.84 -9.98
N ASN A 45 4.35 -4.72 -10.26
CA ASN A 45 5.52 -4.25 -9.51
C ASN A 45 5.20 -3.08 -8.56
N ARG A 46 3.93 -2.72 -8.39
CA ARG A 46 3.47 -1.61 -7.52
C ARG A 46 2.83 -2.17 -6.27
N LYS A 47 3.61 -2.86 -5.46
CA LYS A 47 3.14 -3.40 -4.19
C LYS A 47 3.39 -2.38 -3.08
N GLY A 48 2.40 -2.19 -2.22
CA GLY A 48 2.58 -1.46 -0.98
C GLY A 48 3.60 -2.21 -0.13
N GLN A 49 4.57 -1.47 0.40
CA GLN A 49 5.55 -1.98 1.35
C GLN A 49 5.45 -1.18 2.64
N PRO A 50 5.79 -1.76 3.80
CA PRO A 50 6.00 -1.00 5.01
C PRO A 50 6.98 0.15 4.73
N MET A 51 6.64 1.35 5.16
CA MET A 51 7.47 2.55 5.00
C MET A 51 7.47 3.32 6.31
N LYS A 52 8.64 3.82 6.72
CA LYS A 52 8.73 4.71 7.87
C LYS A 52 7.89 5.96 7.61
N ARG A 53 7.05 6.34 8.57
CA ARG A 53 6.26 7.57 8.47
C ARG A 53 7.19 8.78 8.37
N LEU A 54 6.84 9.72 7.52
CA LEU A 54 7.57 10.98 7.41
C LEU A 54 7.07 11.92 8.51
N VAL A 55 7.96 12.23 9.46
CA VAL A 55 7.68 13.19 10.54
C VAL A 55 7.88 14.60 10.00
N ILE A 56 6.82 15.42 10.04
CA ILE A 56 6.89 16.86 9.72
C ILE A 56 6.80 17.61 11.05
N PRO A 57 7.92 18.17 11.58
CA PRO A 57 7.97 18.75 12.92
C PRO A 57 6.90 19.81 13.20
N ASP A 58 6.61 20.66 12.20
CA ASP A 58 5.71 21.81 12.35
C ASP A 58 4.26 21.50 11.96
N ARG A 59 3.98 20.28 11.47
CA ARG A 59 2.63 19.88 11.04
C ARG A 59 2.42 18.38 11.25
N PRO A 60 2.41 17.90 12.51
CA PRO A 60 2.02 16.53 12.79
C PRO A 60 0.60 16.29 12.27
N LYS A 61 0.35 15.12 11.65
CA LYS A 61 -1.02 14.80 11.23
C LYS A 61 -1.87 14.58 12.48
N GLU A 62 -3.11 15.08 12.50
CA GLU A 62 -4.03 14.83 13.63
C GLU A 62 -4.24 13.32 13.89
N GLU A 63 -4.21 12.53 12.82
CA GLU A 63 -4.30 11.07 12.83
C GLU A 63 -3.04 10.38 13.39
N ASP A 64 -1.88 11.06 13.46
CA ASP A 64 -0.71 10.58 14.21
C ASP A 64 -0.92 10.69 15.73
N TYR A 65 -1.84 11.55 16.22
CA TYR A 65 -2.21 11.58 17.64
C TYR A 65 -3.20 10.47 18.02
N PHE A 66 -4.13 10.11 17.12
CA PHE A 66 -5.16 9.09 17.40
C PHE A 66 -4.62 7.65 17.28
N TYR A 67 -3.67 7.42 16.38
CA TYR A 67 -2.99 6.13 16.19
C TYR A 67 -1.50 6.19 16.59
N ALA A 68 -1.17 6.98 17.62
CA ALA A 68 0.13 6.98 18.28
C ALA A 68 0.33 5.66 19.03
N ASN A 69 0.34 4.54 18.31
CA ASN A 69 0.90 3.31 18.81
C ASN A 69 2.42 3.53 18.83
N PRO A 70 3.07 3.66 20.00
CA PRO A 70 4.49 3.95 20.09
C PRO A 70 5.36 2.85 19.49
N GLU A 71 4.79 1.65 19.37
CA GLU A 71 5.35 0.52 18.66
C GLU A 71 4.47 0.19 17.47
N GLU A 72 4.69 0.82 16.31
CA GLU A 72 4.34 0.11 15.07
C GLU A 72 5.10 -1.21 15.14
N CYS A 73 4.38 -2.33 15.30
CA CYS A 73 4.92 -3.65 15.54
C CYS A 73 5.87 -4.08 14.40
N LEU A 74 7.10 -3.59 14.46
CA LEU A 74 8.24 -4.03 13.71
C LEU A 74 8.88 -5.09 14.59
N GLN A 75 8.78 -6.36 14.21
CA GLN A 75 9.85 -7.26 14.57
C GLN A 75 11.11 -6.67 13.96
N GLN A 76 12.09 -6.34 14.79
CA GLN A 76 13.41 -5.91 14.38
C GLN A 76 14.01 -7.02 13.50
N SER A 77 13.95 -6.83 12.18
CA SER A 77 14.73 -7.62 11.24
C SER A 77 16.04 -6.90 10.88
N GLU A 78 16.54 -6.03 11.76
CA GLU A 78 17.90 -5.50 11.67
C GLU A 78 18.91 -6.38 12.44
N ASP A 79 18.44 -7.27 13.32
CA ASP A 79 19.31 -8.19 14.08
C ASP A 79 19.75 -9.45 13.31
N LEU A 80 19.26 -9.67 12.08
CA LEU A 80 19.64 -10.81 11.23
C LEU A 80 20.66 -10.46 10.13
N LEU A 81 21.03 -9.19 9.97
CA LEU A 81 22.02 -8.75 8.98
C LEU A 81 23.36 -8.30 9.61
N SER A 82 23.50 -8.37 10.94
CA SER A 82 24.78 -8.18 11.63
C SER A 82 25.56 -9.49 11.84
N SER A 83 24.98 -10.63 11.44
CA SER A 83 25.58 -11.96 11.59
C SER A 83 25.87 -12.60 10.23
N THR A 84 26.72 -11.98 9.42
CA THR A 84 27.58 -12.66 8.43
C THR A 84 28.83 -11.82 8.21
#